data_AF-A0A2W4NFV4-F1
#
_entry.id   AF-A0A2W4NFV4-F1
#
_cell.length_a   1.000
_cell.length_b   1.000
_cell.length_c   1.000
_cell.angle_alpha   90.00
_cell.angle_beta   90.00
_cell.angle_gamma   90.00
#
_symmetry.space_group_name_H-M   'P 1'
#
loop_
_entity.id
_entity.type
_entity.pdbx_description
1 polymer ?
#
loop_
_entity_poly.entity_id
_entity_poly.type
_entity_poly.pdbx_seq_one_letter_code
_entity_poly.pdbx_strand_id
1 'polypeptide(L)' 'MSSEQNAPVNLLLVDDRPENLVALKAMLNRPDYRLLTATSGEEALRIARREPPPGSCPHPE' A
#
# COMPACT_ATOMS: atom_id res chain seq x y z
N MET A 1 21.57 -0.05 18.82
CA MET A 1 20.81 0.81 17.90
C MET A 1 19.48 0.11 17.69
N SER A 2 18.46 0.59 18.38
CA SER A 2 17.15 -0.05 18.47
C SER A 2 16.53 -0.11 17.09
N SER A 3 16.22 -1.32 16.64
CA SER A 3 15.52 -1.62 15.42
C SER A 3 14.21 -0.83 15.38
N GLU A 4 14.14 0.19 14.52
CA GLU A 4 12.86 0.79 14.12
C GLU A 4 12.09 -0.28 13.34
N GLN A 5 11.31 -1.08 14.07
CA GLN A 5 10.34 -2.00 13.49
C GLN A 5 9.18 -1.15 12.99
N ASN A 6 9.41 -0.43 11.89
CA ASN A 6 8.36 0.31 11.22
C ASN A 6 7.37 -0.69 10.65
N ALA A 7 6.08 -0.56 11.00
CA ALA A 7 5.04 -1.42 10.45
C ALA A 7 5.05 -1.32 8.91
N PRO A 8 4.75 -2.42 8.19
CA PRO A 8 4.79 -2.40 6.74
C PRO A 8 3.87 -1.33 6.17
N VAL A 9 4.41 -0.54 5.24
CA VAL A 9 3.73 0.59 4.62
C VAL A 9 2.78 0.08 3.55
N ASN A 10 1.50 0.43 3.68
CA ASN A 10 0.49 0.12 2.66
C ASN A 10 0.75 0.98 1.40
N LEU A 11 0.97 0.34 0.25
CA LEU A 11 1.20 1.03 -1.03
C LEU A 11 0.17 0.57 -2.06
N LEU A 12 -0.70 1.51 -2.47
CA LEU A 12 -1.77 1.24 -3.44
C LEU A 12 -1.35 1.64 -4.85
N LEU A 13 -1.31 0.66 -5.76
CA LEU A 13 -1.01 0.84 -7.18
C LEU A 13 -2.33 0.85 -7.97
N VAL A 14 -2.50 1.84 -8.84
CA VAL A 14 -3.74 2.04 -9.60
C VAL A 14 -3.39 2.16 -11.07
N ASP A 15 -3.80 1.18 -11.86
CA ASP A 15 -3.56 1.17 -13.30
C ASP A 15 -4.64 0.30 -13.97
N ASP A 16 -5.22 0.78 -15.06
CA ASP A 16 -6.28 0.08 -15.81
C ASP A 16 -5.76 -1.14 -16.57
N ARG A 17 -4.43 -1.28 -16.69
CA ARG A 17 -3.78 -2.40 -17.38
C ARG A 17 -3.13 -3.36 -16.39
N PRO A 18 -3.50 -4.64 -16.40
CA PRO A 18 -2.94 -5.62 -15.46
C PRO A 18 -1.44 -5.83 -15.65
N GLU A 19 -0.90 -5.65 -16.86
CA GLU A 19 0.53 -5.78 -17.15
C GLU A 19 1.37 -4.76 -16.39
N ASN A 20 0.87 -3.52 -16.29
CA ASN A 20 1.52 -2.46 -15.52
C ASN A 20 1.53 -2.78 -14.03
N LEU A 21 0.41 -3.26 -13.49
CA LEU A 21 0.32 -3.66 -12.09
C LEU A 21 1.31 -4.77 -11.75
N VAL A 22 1.50 -5.75 -12.64
CA VAL A 22 2.49 -6.83 -12.46
C VAL A 22 3.92 -6.28 -12.47
N ALA A 23 4.26 -5.40 -13.41
CA ALA A 23 5.58 -4.77 -13.47
C ALA A 23 5.87 -3.94 -12.21
N LEU A 24 4.90 -3.09 -11.81
CA LEU A 24 5.01 -2.27 -10.61
C LEU A 24 5.13 -3.12 -9.33
N LYS A 25 4.37 -4.22 -9.23
CA LYS A 25 4.51 -5.18 -8.13
C LYS A 25 5.91 -5.75 -8.06
N ALA A 26 6.47 -6.20 -9.18
CA ALA A 26 7.81 -6.77 -9.20
C ALA A 26 8.89 -5.75 -8.79
N MET A 27 8.75 -4.50 -9.23
CA MET A 27 9.69 -3.43 -8.90
C MET A 27 9.62 -2.98 -7.44
N LEU A 28 8.43 -2.98 -6.85
CA LEU A 28 8.17 -2.50 -5.50
C LEU A 28 8.03 -3.64 -4.48
N ASN A 29 8.35 -4.88 -4.88
CA ASN A 29 8.27 -6.05 -4.02
C ASN A 29 9.36 -6.00 -2.95
N ARG A 30 9.03 -5.42 -1.80
CA ARG A 30 9.89 -5.35 -0.64
C ARG A 30 9.13 -5.77 0.62
N PRO A 31 9.82 -6.39 1.61
CA PRO A 31 9.16 -6.91 2.81
C PRO A 31 8.57 -5.82 3.72
N ASP A 32 9.02 -4.58 3.56
CA ASP A 32 8.51 -3.39 4.26
C ASP A 32 7.25 -2.80 3.61
N TYR A 33 6.83 -3.28 2.44
CA TYR A 33 5.67 -2.76 1.71
C TYR A 33 4.55 -3.80 1.60
N ARG A 34 3.33 -3.38 1.93
CA ARG A 34 2.11 -4.14 1.63
C ARG A 34 1.49 -3.57 0.37
N LEU A 35 1.75 -4.25 -0.76
CA LEU A 35 1.28 -3.83 -2.07
C LEU A 35 -0.20 -4.15 -2.25
N LEU A 36 -1.00 -3.12 -2.51
CA LEU A 36 -2.41 -3.18 -2.87
C LEU A 36 -2.55 -2.79 -4.34
N THR A 37 -3.52 -3.35 -5.06
CA THR A 37 -3.77 -3.02 -6.47
C THR A 37 -5.22 -2.72 -6.73
N ALA A 38 -5.46 -1.76 -7.63
CA ALA A 38 -6.76 -1.43 -8.18
C ALA A 38 -6.66 -1.27 -9.69
N THR A 39 -7.68 -1.74 -10.42
CA THR A 39 -7.78 -1.57 -11.88
C THR A 39 -8.62 -0.37 -12.29
N SER A 40 -9.08 0.41 -11.32
CA SER A 40 -9.90 1.61 -11.53
C SER A 40 -9.75 2.59 -10.37
N GLY A 41 -9.98 3.87 -10.63
CA GLY A 41 -9.95 4.92 -9.60
C GLY A 41 -11.02 4.72 -8.51
N GLU A 42 -12.19 4.19 -8.86
CA GLU A 42 -13.26 3.92 -7.90
C GLU A 42 -12.85 2.82 -6.91
N GLU A 43 -12.27 1.73 -7.42
CA GLU A 43 -11.70 0.67 -6.58
C GLU A 43 -10.57 1.20 -5.71
N ALA A 44 -9.69 2.02 -6.29
CA ALA A 44 -8.58 2.63 -5.55
C ALA A 44 -9.09 3.48 -4.38
N LEU A 45 -10.08 4.33 -4.62
CA LEU A 45 -10.67 5.18 -3.59
C LEU A 45 -11.32 4.35 -2.48
N ARG A 46 -11.98 3.24 -2.84
CA ARG A 46 -12.58 2.30 -1.88
C ARG A 46 -11.53 1.65 -1.00
N ILE A 47 -10.39 1.27 -1.58
CA ILE A 47 -9.27 0.67 -0.85
C ILE A 47 -8.60 1.73 0.06
N ALA A 48 -8.30 2.91 -0.48
CA ALA A 48 -7.67 4.01 0.26
C ALA A 48 -8.48 4.49 1.47
N ARG A 49 -9.82 4.39 1.41
CA ARG A 49 -10.70 4.73 2.56
C ARG A 49 -10.76 3.65 3.62
N ARG A 50 -10.45 2.39 3.27
CA ARG A 50 -10.49 1.25 4.19
C ARG A 50 -9.16 1.01 4.89
N GLU A 51 -8.06 1.24 4.18
CA GLU A 51 -6.71 1.02 4.69
C GLU A 51 -6.16 2.35 5.23
N PRO A 52 -5.88 2.44 6.54
CA PRO A 52 -5.36 3.67 7.12
C PRO A 52 -3.94 3.94 6.60
N PRO A 53 -3.53 5.22 6.51
CA PRO A 53 -2.20 5.57 6.03
C PRO A 53 -1.10 5.04 6.98
N PRO A 54 0.07 4.68 6.44
CA PRO A 54 1.23 4.28 7.22
C PRO A 54 1.61 5.40 8.20
N GLY A 55 1.74 5.07 9.49
CA GLY A 55 2.06 6.05 10.55
C GLY A 55 0.85 6.63 11.29
N SER A 56 -0.37 6.14 11.03
CA SER A 56 -1.50 6.35 11.92
C SER A 56 -1.33 5.50 13.19
N CYS A 57 -0.42 5.90 14.08
CA CYS A 57 -0.44 5.41 15.45
C CYS A 57 -1.85 5.70 16.00
N PRO A 58 -2.62 4.68 16.44
CA PRO A 58 -3.79 4.94 17.23
C PRO A 58 -3.27 5.62 18.50
N HIS A 59 -3.47 6.94 18.61
CA HIS A 59 -3.30 7.59 19.90
C HIS A 59 -4.42 7.01 20.77
N PRO A 60 -4.11 6.26 21.84
CA PRO A 60 -5.11 6.07 22.88
C PRO A 60 -5.40 7.47 23.43
N GLU A 61 -6.67 7.88 23.42
CA GLU A 61 -7.12 8.95 24.31
C GLU A 61 -6.79 8.61 25.77
#